data_AF-A0A843GF03-F1
#
_entry.id   AF-A0A843GF03-F1
#
_cell.length_a   1.000
_cell.length_b   1.000
_cell.length_c   1.000
_cell.angle_alpha   90.00
_cell.angle_beta   90.00
_cell.angle_gamma   90.00
#
_symmetry.space_group_name_H-M   'P 1'
#
loop_
_entity.id
_entity.type
_entity.pdbx_description
1 polymer ?
#
loop_
_entity_poly.entity_id
_entity_poly.type
_entity_poly.pdbx_seq_one_letter_code
_entity_poly.pdbx_strand_id
1 'polypeptide(L)'
;MRKKKTFFDESLTKNMKTYYEYLDRLTELAISMFEWKNLPENIDERFLELTLFTDGQAVFFKDEELDDYLALQVATNGGFNVYRIPLRRRAYAVNGYQKQLNIEDSVIIYNNMLRRNSIRTVKLYAERLANLDRIIDVNANAQKTPVLVQGSDQQKLTLLNVYKEYDGNAPVIFGYDSLDLNALTVLKTDAPYVADKIYQLKTQTWNECLTYLGISNLNIQKKERLVADEVVRNQGGTIASRYSRLNARRQACEQINKMFGLEIEVDYREDYREADDELMLAGQTGDEGVDTMMVDFRTN
;
A
#
# COMPACT_ATOMS: atom_id res chain seq x y z
N MET A 1 1.06 -39.76 12.23
CA MET A 1 1.98 -39.48 11.09
C MET A 1 2.19 -37.98 10.96
N ARG A 2 3.38 -37.48 11.25
CA ARG A 2 3.74 -36.06 11.11
C ARG A 2 4.09 -35.83 9.63
N LYS A 3 3.27 -35.06 8.89
CA LYS A 3 3.56 -34.69 7.48
C LYS A 3 4.99 -34.14 7.43
N LYS A 4 5.88 -34.77 6.65
CA LYS A 4 7.20 -34.21 6.33
C LYS A 4 6.95 -32.84 5.73
N LYS A 5 7.41 -31.77 6.40
CA LYS A 5 7.44 -30.43 5.80
C LYS A 5 8.21 -30.55 4.50
N THR A 6 7.54 -30.32 3.37
CA THR A 6 8.22 -30.25 2.09
C THR A 6 8.77 -28.83 1.92
N PHE A 7 9.88 -28.66 1.19
CA PHE A 7 10.39 -27.33 0.82
C PHE A 7 9.30 -26.46 0.16
N PHE A 8 8.31 -27.11 -0.47
CA PHE A 8 7.12 -26.47 -1.02
C PHE A 8 6.23 -25.83 0.07
N ASP A 9 5.88 -26.56 1.14
CA ASP A 9 5.05 -26.04 2.23
C ASP A 9 5.69 -24.82 2.93
N GLU A 10 7.02 -24.86 3.08
CA GLU A 10 7.78 -23.75 3.67
C GLU A 10 7.79 -22.53 2.75
N SER A 11 7.97 -22.73 1.44
CA SER A 11 7.89 -21.65 0.44
C SER A 11 6.50 -21.03 0.39
N LEU A 12 5.43 -21.84 0.40
CA LEU A 12 4.05 -21.39 0.40
C LEU A 12 3.75 -20.56 1.66
N THR A 13 4.15 -21.06 2.82
CA THR A 13 3.97 -20.35 4.10
C THR A 13 4.70 -19.01 4.08
N LYS A 14 5.94 -18.97 3.58
CA LYS A 14 6.73 -17.73 3.49
C LYS A 14 6.07 -16.72 2.55
N ASN A 15 5.53 -17.18 1.41
CA ASN A 15 4.85 -16.33 0.44
C ASN A 15 3.58 -15.72 1.02
N MET A 16 2.73 -16.53 1.67
CA MET A 16 1.52 -16.04 2.31
C MET A 16 1.85 -15.02 3.40
N LYS A 17 2.84 -15.28 4.25
CA LYS A 17 3.26 -14.34 5.29
C LYS A 17 3.73 -13.01 4.72
N THR A 18 4.60 -13.02 3.71
CA THR A 18 5.09 -11.79 3.08
C THR A 18 3.96 -11.01 2.41
N TYR A 19 2.99 -11.69 1.79
CA TYR A 19 1.81 -11.04 1.23
C TYR A 19 0.95 -10.36 2.31
N TYR A 20 0.63 -11.06 3.41
CA TYR A 20 -0.18 -10.49 4.49
C TYR A 20 0.53 -9.32 5.17
N GLU A 21 1.84 -9.40 5.39
CA GLU A 21 2.64 -8.29 5.93
C GLU A 21 2.46 -7.01 5.10
N TYR A 22 2.54 -7.11 3.76
CA TYR A 22 2.31 -5.95 2.89
C TYR A 22 0.86 -5.47 2.89
N LEU A 23 -0.09 -6.40 2.88
CA LEU A 23 -1.51 -6.07 2.90
C LEU A 23 -1.89 -5.34 4.18
N ASP A 24 -1.46 -5.84 5.33
CA ASP A 24 -1.75 -5.29 6.65
C ASP A 24 -1.11 -3.91 6.79
N ARG A 25 0.18 -3.78 6.45
CA ARG A 25 0.90 -2.50 6.51
C ARG A 25 0.29 -1.44 5.60
N LEU A 26 -0.07 -1.79 4.37
CA LEU A 26 -0.73 -0.84 3.45
C LEU A 26 -2.16 -0.50 3.91
N THR A 27 -2.84 -1.42 4.57
CA THR A 27 -4.17 -1.18 5.14
C THR A 27 -4.09 -0.21 6.32
N GLU A 28 -3.17 -0.43 7.26
CA GLU A 28 -2.93 0.48 8.40
C GLU A 28 -2.60 1.90 7.93
N LEU A 29 -1.71 2.02 6.94
CA LEU A 29 -1.39 3.30 6.32
C LEU A 29 -2.62 3.95 5.67
N ALA A 30 -3.47 3.17 5.00
CA ALA A 30 -4.63 3.72 4.30
C ALA A 30 -5.76 4.20 5.24
N ILE A 31 -5.99 3.52 6.36
CA ILE A 31 -7.08 3.85 7.30
C ILE A 31 -6.69 4.92 8.32
N SER A 32 -5.40 5.21 8.49
CA SER A 32 -4.89 6.18 9.46
C SER A 32 -4.74 7.61 8.90
N MET A 33 -5.06 7.84 7.63
CA MET A 33 -4.79 9.13 6.99
C MET A 33 -5.82 10.21 7.28
N PHE A 34 -7.06 9.79 7.52
CA PHE A 34 -8.17 10.70 7.77
C PHE A 34 -8.31 10.96 9.26
N GLU A 35 -8.82 12.15 9.57
CA GLU A 35 -9.16 12.59 10.92
C GLU A 35 -10.58 13.11 10.90
N TRP A 36 -11.43 12.48 11.72
CA TRP A 36 -12.81 12.91 11.92
C TRP A 36 -12.92 13.80 13.16
N LYS A 37 -13.46 15.01 12.98
CA LYS A 37 -13.69 15.98 14.06
C LYS A 37 -15.17 16.01 14.42
N ASN A 38 -15.46 16.17 15.72
CA ASN A 38 -16.82 16.18 16.28
C ASN A 38 -17.65 14.92 15.94
N LEU A 39 -16.97 13.79 15.68
CA LEU A 39 -17.65 12.51 15.49
C LEU A 39 -18.29 12.07 16.82
N PRO A 40 -19.54 11.61 16.84
CA PRO A 40 -20.17 11.08 18.05
C PRO A 40 -19.31 10.00 18.74
N GLU A 41 -19.23 10.03 20.07
CA GLU A 41 -18.30 9.18 20.85
C GLU A 41 -18.49 7.68 20.64
N ASN A 42 -19.71 7.23 20.33
CA ASN A 42 -20.02 5.82 20.13
C ASN A 42 -19.62 5.30 18.74
N ILE A 43 -19.16 6.16 17.85
CA ILE A 43 -18.66 5.76 16.54
C ILE A 43 -17.15 5.52 16.60
N ASP A 44 -16.76 4.26 16.43
CA ASP A 44 -15.36 3.88 16.26
C ASP A 44 -14.85 4.32 14.88
N GLU A 45 -14.07 5.41 14.86
CA GLU A 45 -13.41 5.97 13.65
C GLU A 45 -12.60 4.90 12.91
N ARG A 46 -11.85 4.06 13.62
CA ARG A 46 -11.04 3.00 13.04
C ARG A 46 -11.92 1.95 12.36
N PHE A 47 -13.08 1.61 12.94
CA PHE A 47 -14.05 0.72 12.30
C PHE A 47 -14.68 1.34 11.06
N LEU A 48 -15.05 2.62 11.12
CA LEU A 48 -15.61 3.37 9.99
C LEU A 48 -14.64 3.38 8.80
N GLU A 49 -13.39 3.80 9.02
CA GLU A 49 -12.38 3.88 7.97
C GLU A 49 -12.02 2.50 7.41
N LEU A 50 -11.94 1.47 8.26
CA LEU A 50 -11.75 0.10 7.80
C LEU A 50 -12.90 -0.37 6.91
N THR A 51 -14.15 -0.10 7.29
CA THR A 51 -15.35 -0.45 6.50
C THR A 51 -15.35 0.25 5.15
N LEU A 52 -15.02 1.55 5.11
CA LEU A 52 -14.87 2.29 3.86
C LEU A 52 -13.77 1.66 2.99
N PHE A 53 -12.63 1.29 3.59
CA PHE A 53 -11.52 0.69 2.88
C PHE A 53 -11.86 -0.69 2.29
N THR A 54 -12.55 -1.56 3.03
CA THR A 54 -12.84 -2.95 2.63
C THR A 54 -14.09 -3.07 1.76
N ASP A 55 -15.16 -2.36 2.11
CA ASP A 55 -16.49 -2.53 1.53
C ASP A 55 -16.82 -1.40 0.55
N GLY A 56 -16.12 -0.26 0.65
CA GLY A 56 -16.29 0.89 -0.22
C GLY A 56 -17.39 1.86 0.23
N GLN A 57 -18.16 1.48 1.25
CA GLN A 57 -19.26 2.27 1.77
C GLN A 57 -19.63 1.85 3.20
N ALA A 58 -20.10 2.81 4.00
CA ALA A 58 -20.70 2.63 5.31
C ALA A 58 -22.00 3.45 5.38
N VAL A 59 -22.87 3.17 6.36
CA VAL A 59 -24.08 3.96 6.59
C VAL A 59 -24.05 4.59 7.98
N PHE A 60 -24.27 5.90 8.03
CA PHE A 60 -24.47 6.68 9.25
C PHE A 60 -25.97 6.88 9.47
N PHE A 61 -26.43 6.65 10.69
CA PHE A 61 -27.82 6.83 11.08
C PHE A 61 -27.94 7.00 12.60
N LYS A 62 -29.09 7.52 13.06
CA LYS A 62 -29.46 7.51 14.47
C LYS A 62 -30.25 6.24 14.80
N ASP A 63 -29.81 5.51 15.81
CA ASP A 63 -30.60 4.44 16.38
C ASP A 63 -31.53 4.96 17.48
N GLU A 64 -32.84 4.87 17.25
CA GLU A 64 -33.86 5.33 18.20
C GLU A 64 -33.98 4.45 19.46
N GLU A 65 -33.64 3.17 19.39
CA GLU A 65 -33.72 2.26 20.55
C GLU A 65 -32.53 2.44 21.49
N LEU A 66 -31.35 2.69 20.92
CA LEU A 66 -30.13 3.02 21.67
C LEU A 66 -30.02 4.52 22.01
N ASP A 67 -30.85 5.36 21.38
CA ASP A 67 -30.80 6.82 21.38
C ASP A 67 -29.41 7.39 21.03
N ASP A 68 -28.79 6.83 19.99
CA ASP A 68 -27.36 7.03 19.72
C ASP A 68 -27.03 6.95 18.22
N TYR A 69 -25.86 7.47 17.81
CA TYR A 69 -25.41 7.46 16.42
C TYR A 69 -24.52 6.26 16.13
N LEU A 70 -24.77 5.61 15.00
CA LEU A 70 -24.00 4.46 14.55
C LEU A 70 -23.51 4.66 13.12
N ALA A 71 -22.29 4.17 12.84
CA ALA A 71 -21.75 4.04 11.50
C ALA A 71 -21.37 2.58 11.22
N LEU A 72 -22.17 1.89 10.40
CA LEU A 72 -22.08 0.44 10.21
C LEU A 72 -21.91 0.02 8.74
N GLN A 73 -21.62 -1.26 8.54
CA GLN A 73 -21.69 -1.89 7.23
C GLN A 73 -23.11 -1.79 6.66
N VAL A 74 -23.22 -1.62 5.34
CA VAL A 74 -24.50 -1.39 4.67
C VAL A 74 -24.70 -2.36 3.50
N ALA A 75 -25.84 -3.02 3.50
CA ALA A 75 -26.37 -3.72 2.34
C ALA A 75 -27.35 -2.81 1.61
N THR A 76 -27.05 -2.49 0.35
CA THR A 76 -27.92 -1.68 -0.50
C THR A 76 -28.92 -2.59 -1.19
N ASN A 77 -30.22 -2.39 -0.95
CA ASN A 77 -31.29 -3.24 -1.50
C ASN A 77 -32.30 -2.40 -2.29
N GLY A 78 -32.92 -3.02 -3.30
CA GLY A 78 -34.08 -2.44 -4.00
C GLY A 78 -33.75 -1.43 -5.09
N GLY A 79 -34.58 -0.39 -5.20
CA GLY A 79 -34.51 0.64 -6.25
C GLY A 79 -33.50 1.74 -5.97
N PHE A 80 -33.10 2.43 -7.03
CA PHE A 80 -32.18 3.57 -6.96
C PHE A 80 -32.88 4.86 -7.40
N ASN A 81 -32.42 6.00 -6.89
CA ASN A 81 -32.81 7.29 -7.44
C ASN A 81 -32.14 7.53 -8.82
N VAL A 82 -32.45 8.66 -9.45
CA VAL A 82 -31.91 9.05 -10.77
C VAL A 82 -30.38 9.11 -10.82
N TYR A 83 -29.72 9.32 -9.67
CA TYR A 83 -28.27 9.36 -9.52
C TYR A 83 -27.66 8.04 -9.03
N ARG A 84 -28.41 6.93 -9.16
CA ARG A 84 -27.98 5.59 -8.75
C ARG A 84 -27.63 5.50 -7.26
N ILE A 85 -28.31 6.27 -6.41
CA ILE A 85 -28.20 6.17 -4.95
C ILE A 85 -29.30 5.23 -4.44
N PRO A 86 -28.97 4.22 -3.62
CA PRO A 86 -29.95 3.28 -3.07
C PRO A 86 -31.00 3.98 -2.20
N LEU A 87 -32.28 3.69 -2.47
CA LEU A 87 -33.41 4.21 -1.70
C LEU A 87 -33.65 3.43 -0.41
N ARG A 88 -33.36 2.12 -0.41
CA ARG A 88 -33.47 1.25 0.76
C ARG A 88 -32.11 0.65 1.10
N ARG A 89 -31.84 0.58 2.39
CA ARG A 89 -30.54 0.24 2.95
C ARG A 89 -30.76 -0.62 4.18
N ARG A 90 -29.84 -1.52 4.46
CA ARG A 90 -29.85 -2.30 5.69
C ARG A 90 -28.50 -2.17 6.36
N ALA A 91 -28.47 -1.51 7.52
CA ALA A 91 -27.33 -1.54 8.41
C ALA A 91 -27.24 -2.91 9.06
N TYR A 92 -26.04 -3.46 9.20
CA TYR A 92 -25.82 -4.71 9.91
C TYR A 92 -24.46 -4.73 10.61
N ALA A 93 -24.37 -5.53 11.68
CA ALA A 93 -23.13 -5.79 12.38
C ALA A 93 -22.95 -7.29 12.66
N VAL A 94 -21.72 -7.70 12.95
CA VAL A 94 -21.33 -9.11 13.14
C VAL A 94 -21.97 -9.78 14.37
N ASN A 95 -22.46 -8.98 15.32
CA ASN A 95 -23.17 -9.45 16.52
C ASN A 95 -24.64 -9.81 16.27
N GLY A 96 -25.12 -9.70 15.03
CA GLY A 96 -26.50 -9.98 14.65
C GLY A 96 -27.42 -8.75 14.63
N TYR A 97 -26.93 -7.56 15.01
CA TYR A 97 -27.68 -6.32 14.87
C TYR A 97 -28.01 -6.06 13.39
N GLN A 98 -29.26 -5.70 13.11
CA GLN A 98 -29.72 -5.28 11.79
C GLN A 98 -30.77 -4.19 11.90
N LYS A 99 -30.68 -3.18 11.04
CA LYS A 99 -31.70 -2.12 10.94
C LYS A 99 -32.01 -1.79 9.49
N GLN A 100 -33.30 -1.67 9.19
CA GLN A 100 -33.76 -1.22 7.88
C GLN A 100 -33.80 0.31 7.88
N LEU A 101 -33.23 0.90 6.83
CA LEU A 101 -33.05 2.32 6.65
C LEU A 101 -33.43 2.73 5.22
N ASN A 102 -33.62 4.02 5.02
CA ASN A 102 -33.94 4.63 3.75
C ASN A 102 -33.15 5.95 3.54
N ILE A 103 -33.53 6.76 2.57
CA ILE A 103 -32.81 8.01 2.25
C ILE A 103 -33.10 9.16 3.23
N GLU A 104 -34.19 9.07 3.98
CA GLU A 104 -34.69 10.10 4.88
C GLU A 104 -34.11 9.97 6.30
N ASP A 105 -33.69 8.76 6.69
CA ASP A 105 -33.23 8.42 8.04
C ASP A 105 -31.73 8.04 8.12
N SER A 106 -31.01 8.11 7.00
CA SER A 106 -29.60 7.71 6.95
C SER A 106 -28.80 8.37 5.84
N VAL A 107 -27.48 8.37 5.99
CA VAL A 107 -26.51 8.84 4.99
C VAL A 107 -25.50 7.74 4.68
N ILE A 108 -25.25 7.48 3.39
CA ILE A 108 -24.17 6.58 2.98
C ILE A 108 -22.88 7.38 2.87
N ILE A 109 -21.87 6.95 3.61
CA ILE A 109 -20.50 7.45 3.48
C ILE A 109 -19.81 6.57 2.44
N TYR A 110 -19.35 7.17 1.33
CA TYR A 110 -18.63 6.46 0.28
C TYR A 110 -17.12 6.60 0.47
N ASN A 111 -16.38 5.54 0.16
CA ASN A 111 -14.93 5.55 0.29
C ASN A 111 -14.24 6.49 -0.73
N ASN A 112 -14.74 6.55 -1.96
CA ASN A 112 -14.23 7.39 -3.04
C ASN A 112 -15.36 7.77 -4.01
N MET A 113 -15.07 8.66 -4.96
CA MET A 113 -16.03 9.10 -5.98
C MET A 113 -16.59 7.96 -6.86
N LEU A 114 -15.86 6.83 -6.98
CA LEU A 114 -16.33 5.64 -7.70
C LEU A 114 -17.22 4.73 -6.85
N ARG A 115 -17.39 5.03 -5.56
CA ARG A 115 -18.14 4.23 -4.58
C ARG A 115 -17.65 2.78 -4.50
N ARG A 116 -16.32 2.58 -4.58
CA ARG A 116 -15.67 1.26 -4.55
C ARG A 116 -14.67 1.15 -3.40
N ASN A 117 -14.38 -0.08 -3.01
CA ASN A 117 -13.35 -0.37 -2.01
C ASN A 117 -11.93 -0.09 -2.53
N SER A 118 -11.02 0.21 -1.60
CA SER A 118 -9.59 0.41 -1.88
C SER A 118 -8.79 -0.88 -1.73
N ILE A 119 -9.29 -1.84 -0.94
CA ILE A 119 -8.61 -3.10 -0.66
C ILE A 119 -8.23 -3.88 -1.92
N ARG A 120 -9.04 -3.81 -2.99
CA ARG A 120 -8.74 -4.51 -4.25
C ARG A 120 -7.42 -4.05 -4.87
N THR A 121 -7.19 -2.74 -4.90
CA THR A 121 -5.95 -2.16 -5.43
C THR A 121 -4.78 -2.47 -4.52
N VAL A 122 -4.97 -2.39 -3.20
CA VAL A 122 -3.92 -2.70 -2.22
C VAL A 122 -3.48 -4.16 -2.31
N LYS A 123 -4.41 -5.11 -2.49
CA LYS A 123 -4.09 -6.53 -2.70
C LYS A 123 -3.19 -6.76 -3.91
N LEU A 124 -3.44 -6.05 -5.01
CA LEU A 124 -2.60 -6.13 -6.22
C LEU A 124 -1.17 -5.65 -5.95
N TYR A 125 -1.01 -4.54 -5.23
CA TYR A 125 0.32 -4.05 -4.85
C TYR A 125 1.01 -4.98 -3.86
N ALA A 126 0.30 -5.49 -2.86
CA ALA A 126 0.85 -6.45 -1.88
C ALA A 126 1.36 -7.72 -2.57
N GLU A 127 0.62 -8.25 -3.55
CA GLU A 127 1.06 -9.40 -4.35
C GLU A 127 2.33 -9.10 -5.16
N ARG A 128 2.38 -7.94 -5.84
CA ARG A 128 3.56 -7.51 -6.60
C ARG A 128 4.80 -7.37 -5.70
N LEU A 129 4.64 -6.71 -4.55
CA LEU A 129 5.73 -6.50 -3.58
C LEU A 129 6.24 -7.82 -2.99
N ALA A 130 5.33 -8.73 -2.63
CA ALA A 130 5.70 -10.05 -2.12
C ALA A 130 6.45 -10.88 -3.17
N ASN A 131 6.03 -10.79 -4.44
CA ASN A 131 6.71 -11.46 -5.54
C ASN A 131 8.12 -10.91 -5.76
N LEU A 132 8.30 -9.57 -5.72
CA LEU A 132 9.62 -8.95 -5.86
C LEU A 132 10.58 -9.38 -4.75
N ASP A 133 10.11 -9.45 -3.50
CA ASP A 133 10.92 -9.96 -2.38
C ASP A 133 11.35 -11.41 -2.57
N ARG A 134 10.50 -12.24 -3.17
CA ARG A 134 10.88 -13.62 -3.49
C ARG A 134 11.93 -13.70 -4.57
N ILE A 135 11.86 -12.86 -5.60
CA ILE A 135 12.89 -12.80 -6.63
C ILE A 135 14.22 -12.33 -6.03
N ILE A 136 14.20 -11.32 -5.14
CA ILE A 136 15.38 -10.85 -4.42
C ILE A 136 15.99 -11.98 -3.57
N ASP A 137 15.17 -12.69 -2.78
CA ASP A 137 15.63 -13.81 -1.96
C ASP A 137 16.29 -14.91 -2.80
N VAL A 138 15.69 -15.27 -3.94
CA VAL A 138 16.22 -16.31 -4.84
C VAL A 138 17.54 -15.84 -5.48
N ASN A 139 17.61 -14.61 -5.98
CA ASN A 139 18.83 -14.09 -6.59
C ASN A 139 19.98 -13.96 -5.58
N ALA A 140 19.68 -13.50 -4.36
CA ALA A 140 20.66 -13.41 -3.28
C ALA A 140 21.16 -14.80 -2.84
N ASN A 141 20.27 -15.80 -2.76
CA ASN A 141 20.67 -17.17 -2.44
C ASN A 141 21.46 -17.84 -3.56
N ALA A 142 21.19 -17.52 -4.83
CA ALA A 142 21.99 -18.03 -5.96
C ALA A 142 23.47 -17.61 -5.87
N GLN A 143 23.78 -16.49 -5.22
CA GLN A 143 25.17 -16.06 -4.98
C GLN A 143 25.93 -16.96 -4.00
N LYS A 144 25.24 -17.75 -3.18
CA LYS A 144 25.88 -18.69 -2.22
C LYS A 144 26.45 -19.93 -2.91
N THR A 145 25.91 -20.30 -4.07
CA THR A 145 26.30 -21.52 -4.81
C THR A 145 26.66 -21.20 -6.26
N PRO A 146 27.76 -20.47 -6.52
CA PRO A 146 28.16 -20.09 -7.88
C PRO A 146 28.75 -21.27 -8.68
N VAL A 147 29.14 -22.34 -8.00
CA VAL A 147 29.83 -23.49 -8.59
C VAL A 147 28.97 -24.73 -8.37
N LEU A 148 28.74 -25.53 -9.42
CA LEU A 148 28.17 -26.87 -9.37
C LEU A 148 29.23 -27.90 -9.77
N VAL A 149 29.47 -28.89 -8.90
CA VAL A 149 30.46 -29.94 -9.14
C VAL A 149 29.75 -31.24 -9.53
N GLN A 150 30.01 -31.74 -10.74
CA GLN A 150 29.51 -33.03 -11.22
C GLN A 150 30.54 -34.14 -10.92
N GLY A 151 30.06 -35.28 -10.41
CA GLY A 151 30.88 -36.48 -10.17
C GLY A 151 30.04 -37.74 -10.07
N SER A 152 30.70 -38.90 -9.93
CA SER A 152 30.05 -40.21 -9.86
C SER A 152 29.38 -40.46 -8.48
N ASP A 153 28.40 -41.38 -8.42
CA ASP A 153 27.68 -41.71 -7.18
C ASP A 153 28.61 -42.18 -6.04
N GLN A 154 29.72 -42.85 -6.39
CA GLN A 154 30.73 -43.28 -5.41
C GLN A 154 31.46 -42.10 -4.74
N GLN A 155 31.51 -40.95 -5.39
CA GLN A 155 32.24 -39.75 -4.90
C GLN A 155 31.33 -38.75 -4.19
N LYS A 156 30.02 -39.03 -4.09
CA LYS A 156 29.01 -38.13 -3.52
C LYS A 156 29.31 -37.68 -2.09
N LEU A 157 29.78 -38.60 -1.23
CA LEU A 157 30.11 -38.28 0.17
C LEU A 157 31.33 -37.34 0.26
N THR A 158 32.34 -37.59 -0.58
CA THR A 158 33.56 -36.77 -0.68
C THR A 158 33.25 -35.37 -1.20
N LEU A 159 32.44 -35.27 -2.26
CA LEU A 159 31.98 -33.98 -2.81
C LEU A 159 31.14 -33.18 -1.81
N LEU A 160 30.33 -33.85 -1.00
CA LEU A 160 29.51 -33.18 0.02
C LEU A 160 30.35 -32.62 1.18
N ASN A 161 31.43 -33.30 1.57
CA ASN A 161 32.37 -32.79 2.56
C ASN A 161 33.17 -31.59 2.02
N VAL A 162 33.56 -31.66 0.75
CA VAL A 162 34.21 -30.55 0.04
C VAL A 162 33.33 -29.30 -0.03
N TYR A 163 32.03 -29.46 -0.29
CA TYR A 163 31.09 -28.33 -0.23
C TYR A 163 30.97 -27.70 1.16
N LYS A 164 31.04 -28.51 2.23
CA LYS A 164 31.00 -28.00 3.61
C LYS A 164 32.24 -27.19 3.97
N GLU A 165 33.41 -27.58 3.48
CA GLU A 165 34.65 -26.83 3.68
C GLU A 165 34.69 -25.55 2.82
N TYR A 166 34.14 -25.60 1.61
CA TYR A 166 33.98 -24.43 0.74
C TYR A 166 33.07 -23.35 1.35
N ASP A 167 31.91 -23.74 1.91
CA ASP A 167 30.98 -22.83 2.63
C ASP A 167 31.62 -22.23 3.90
N GLY A 168 32.67 -22.86 4.42
CA GLY A 168 33.50 -22.34 5.52
C GLY A 168 34.56 -21.31 5.11
N ASN A 169 34.57 -20.86 3.85
CA ASN A 169 35.63 -20.02 3.25
C ASN A 169 37.04 -20.64 3.29
N ALA A 170 37.15 -21.97 3.36
CA ALA A 170 38.43 -22.65 3.25
C ALA A 170 38.76 -22.99 1.79
N PRO A 171 39.99 -22.76 1.31
CA PRO A 171 40.40 -23.23 -0.01
C PRO A 171 40.35 -24.76 -0.05
N VAL A 172 39.52 -25.31 -0.94
CA VAL A 172 39.45 -26.75 -1.18
C VAL A 172 40.66 -27.15 -2.03
N ILE A 173 41.65 -27.79 -1.42
CA ILE A 173 42.82 -28.32 -2.11
C ILE A 173 42.67 -29.83 -2.20
N PHE A 174 42.51 -30.36 -3.42
CA PHE A 174 42.61 -31.78 -3.68
C PHE A 174 44.06 -32.16 -4.01
N GLY A 175 44.59 -33.16 -3.31
CA GLY A 175 45.82 -33.84 -3.68
C GLY A 175 45.62 -35.36 -3.59
N TYR A 176 45.63 -36.05 -4.72
CA TYR A 176 45.73 -37.51 -4.79
C TYR A 176 46.40 -37.91 -6.11
N ASP A 177 47.34 -38.87 -6.07
CA ASP A 177 48.17 -39.28 -7.22
C ASP A 177 47.38 -39.90 -8.40
N SER A 178 46.10 -40.19 -8.21
CA SER A 178 45.23 -40.85 -9.20
C SER A 178 43.92 -40.10 -9.50
N LEU A 179 43.85 -38.79 -9.22
CA LEU A 179 42.64 -38.02 -9.48
C LEU A 179 42.60 -37.63 -10.98
N ASP A 180 41.73 -38.27 -11.76
CA ASP A 180 41.46 -37.82 -13.12
C ASP A 180 40.70 -36.48 -13.07
N LEU A 181 41.42 -35.40 -13.35
CA LEU A 181 40.89 -34.04 -13.36
C LEU A 181 39.76 -33.84 -14.39
N ASN A 182 39.64 -34.73 -15.38
CA ASN A 182 38.53 -34.72 -16.35
C ASN A 182 37.23 -35.31 -15.80
N ALA A 183 37.28 -36.08 -14.71
CA ALA A 183 36.09 -36.66 -14.08
C ALA A 183 35.27 -35.63 -13.27
N LEU A 184 35.85 -34.47 -12.96
CA LEU A 184 35.24 -33.42 -12.17
C LEU A 184 34.92 -32.23 -13.06
N THR A 185 33.72 -32.23 -13.63
CA THR A 185 33.25 -31.09 -14.45
C THR A 185 32.71 -30.01 -13.52
N VAL A 186 33.36 -28.86 -13.51
CA VAL A 186 32.88 -27.66 -12.83
C VAL A 186 31.94 -26.90 -13.76
N LEU A 187 30.66 -26.93 -13.46
CA LEU A 187 29.65 -26.11 -14.13
C LEU A 187 29.55 -24.78 -13.37
N LYS A 188 29.87 -23.69 -14.07
CA LYS A 188 29.66 -22.33 -13.58
C LYS A 188 28.16 -22.04 -13.61
N THR A 189 27.56 -21.90 -12.44
CA THR A 189 26.15 -21.52 -12.25
C THR A 189 26.02 -20.05 -11.87
N ASP A 190 26.97 -19.23 -12.34
CA ASP A 190 27.08 -17.80 -12.09
C ASP A 190 25.76 -17.10 -12.45
N ALA A 191 24.92 -16.83 -11.45
CA ALA A 191 23.73 -16.02 -11.63
C ALA A 191 24.14 -14.54 -11.52
N PRO A 192 23.82 -13.67 -12.50
CA PRO A 192 24.13 -12.25 -12.38
C PRO A 192 23.43 -11.67 -11.15
N TYR A 193 24.16 -10.88 -10.37
CA TYR A 193 23.58 -10.16 -9.25
C TYR A 193 22.70 -9.03 -9.79
N VAL A 194 21.38 -9.18 -9.62
CA VAL A 194 20.37 -8.21 -10.06
C VAL A 194 19.40 -7.84 -8.93
N ALA A 195 19.67 -8.32 -7.70
CA ALA A 195 18.87 -8.03 -6.53
C ALA A 195 18.79 -6.52 -6.23
N ASP A 196 19.84 -5.76 -6.54
CA ASP A 196 19.87 -4.30 -6.47
C ASP A 196 18.81 -3.64 -7.38
N LYS A 197 18.74 -4.06 -8.64
CA LYS A 197 17.78 -3.56 -9.63
C LYS A 197 16.34 -3.95 -9.27
N ILE A 198 16.16 -5.17 -8.76
CA ILE A 198 14.83 -5.64 -8.31
C ILE A 198 14.40 -4.87 -7.06
N TYR A 199 15.31 -4.55 -6.15
CA TYR A 199 15.02 -3.72 -4.99
C TYR A 199 14.62 -2.30 -5.42
N GLN A 200 15.28 -1.72 -6.42
CA GLN A 200 14.86 -0.44 -7.00
C GLN A 200 13.44 -0.49 -7.58
N LEU A 201 13.10 -1.55 -8.33
CA LEU A 201 11.74 -1.77 -8.84
C LEU A 201 10.71 -1.92 -7.71
N LYS A 202 11.07 -2.62 -6.63
CA LYS A 202 10.25 -2.75 -5.43
C LYS A 202 9.99 -1.39 -4.78
N THR A 203 11.03 -0.57 -4.62
CA THR A 203 10.89 0.80 -4.09
C THR A 203 9.96 1.63 -4.97
N GLN A 204 10.10 1.55 -6.30
CA GLN A 204 9.20 2.24 -7.23
C GLN A 204 7.75 1.77 -7.09
N THR A 205 7.53 0.45 -7.00
CA THR A 205 6.19 -0.15 -6.82
C THR A 205 5.56 0.27 -5.48
N TRP A 206 6.36 0.34 -4.42
CA TRP A 206 5.91 0.83 -3.12
C TRP A 206 5.50 2.31 -3.20
N ASN A 207 6.32 3.14 -3.85
CA ASN A 207 6.06 4.57 -4.00
C ASN A 207 4.82 4.85 -4.86
N GLU A 208 4.59 4.06 -5.91
CA GLU A 208 3.38 4.11 -6.73
C GLU A 208 2.14 3.80 -5.88
N CYS A 209 2.23 2.80 -5.00
CA CYS A 209 1.14 2.47 -4.07
C CYS A 209 0.88 3.61 -3.07
N LEU A 210 1.93 4.21 -2.49
CA LEU A 210 1.79 5.37 -1.60
C LEU A 210 1.17 6.56 -2.32
N THR A 211 1.60 6.84 -3.56
CA THR A 211 1.04 7.90 -4.41
C THR A 211 -0.45 7.68 -4.65
N TYR A 212 -0.86 6.44 -4.99
CA TYR A 212 -2.27 6.07 -5.11
C TYR A 212 -3.04 6.27 -3.80
N LEU A 213 -2.43 5.90 -2.67
CA LEU A 213 -2.97 6.15 -1.35
C LEU A 213 -2.87 7.61 -0.93
N GLY A 214 -2.34 8.52 -1.76
CA GLY A 214 -2.19 9.93 -1.41
C GLY A 214 -1.20 10.16 -0.28
N ILE A 215 -0.32 9.21 0.02
CA ILE A 215 0.70 9.32 1.06
C ILE A 215 1.97 9.88 0.41
N SER A 216 2.42 11.04 0.88
CA SER A 216 3.65 11.66 0.38
C SER A 216 4.86 10.86 0.85
N ASN A 217 5.75 10.52 -0.08
CA ASN A 217 6.91 9.67 0.16
C ASN A 217 8.25 10.44 0.09
N LEU A 218 8.23 11.73 0.43
CA LEU A 218 9.48 12.49 0.46
C LEU A 218 10.28 12.14 1.70
N ASN A 219 11.50 11.68 1.49
CA ASN A 219 12.55 11.82 2.49
C ASN A 219 12.89 13.31 2.62
N ILE A 220 12.26 13.99 3.58
CA ILE A 220 12.48 15.42 3.91
C ILE A 220 13.96 15.73 4.23
N GLN A 221 14.81 14.71 4.43
CA GLN A 221 16.23 14.86 4.74
C GLN A 221 17.12 15.45 3.62
N LYS A 222 16.67 15.57 2.36
CA LYS A 222 17.46 16.21 1.28
C LYS A 222 16.99 17.65 1.00
N LYS A 223 16.86 18.47 2.05
CA LYS A 223 16.39 19.87 1.98
C LYS A 223 17.32 20.84 1.21
N GLU A 224 18.55 20.45 0.84
CA GLU A 224 19.54 21.41 0.28
C GLU A 224 19.76 21.40 -1.25
N ARG A 225 19.14 20.51 -2.04
CA ARG A 225 19.46 20.43 -3.50
C ARG A 225 18.31 20.20 -4.47
N LEU A 226 17.07 20.07 -4.02
CA LEU A 226 15.95 19.85 -4.94
C LEU A 226 15.26 21.19 -5.21
N VAL A 227 15.15 21.55 -6.50
CA VAL A 227 14.40 22.72 -6.95
C VAL A 227 12.93 22.48 -6.58
N ALA A 228 12.36 23.33 -5.73
CA ALA A 228 11.02 23.17 -5.17
C ALA A 228 9.95 22.89 -6.25
N ASP A 229 10.07 23.54 -7.41
CA ASP A 229 9.14 23.40 -8.55
C ASP A 229 9.14 22.00 -9.19
N GLU A 230 10.23 21.25 -9.10
CA GLU A 230 10.30 19.87 -9.61
C GLU A 230 9.64 18.91 -8.62
N VAL A 231 9.78 19.18 -7.32
CA VAL A 231 9.17 18.39 -6.25
C VAL A 231 7.65 18.54 -6.28
N VAL A 232 7.13 19.76 -6.43
CA VAL A 232 5.69 20.03 -6.55
C VAL A 232 5.10 19.35 -7.79
N ARG A 233 5.79 19.44 -8.95
CA ARG A 233 5.36 18.75 -10.18
C ARG A 233 5.34 17.22 -10.03
N ASN A 234 6.29 16.65 -9.30
CA ASN A 234 6.30 15.22 -8.99
C ASN A 234 5.22 14.80 -7.96
N GLN A 235 4.72 15.73 -7.13
CA GLN A 235 3.68 15.45 -6.12
C GLN A 235 2.25 15.70 -6.60
N GLY A 236 2.04 16.35 -7.74
CA GLY A 236 0.70 16.60 -8.27
C GLY A 236 -0.15 15.32 -8.37
N GLY A 237 0.47 14.18 -8.67
CA GLY A 237 -0.20 12.87 -8.69
C GLY A 237 -0.68 12.38 -7.31
N THR A 238 0.13 12.60 -6.26
CA THR A 238 -0.22 12.25 -4.87
C THR A 238 -1.38 13.13 -4.38
N ILE A 239 -1.28 14.45 -4.57
CA ILE A 239 -2.29 15.42 -4.16
C ILE A 239 -3.61 15.15 -4.90
N ALA A 240 -3.56 14.92 -6.22
CA ALA A 240 -4.74 14.57 -7.01
C ALA A 240 -5.43 13.29 -6.50
N SER A 241 -4.64 12.30 -6.07
CA SER A 241 -5.13 11.01 -5.54
C SER A 241 -5.81 11.14 -4.17
N ARG A 242 -5.58 12.24 -3.45
CA ARG A 242 -6.23 12.52 -2.16
C ARG A 242 -7.69 12.96 -2.33
N TYR A 243 -7.95 13.87 -3.28
CA TYR A 243 -9.26 14.53 -3.43
C TYR A 243 -10.44 13.57 -3.56
N SER A 244 -10.29 12.47 -4.31
CA SER A 244 -11.40 11.54 -4.55
C SER A 244 -11.96 10.91 -3.27
N ARG A 245 -11.08 10.55 -2.33
CA ARG A 245 -11.48 9.91 -1.07
C ARG A 245 -11.90 10.93 -0.01
N LEU A 246 -11.22 12.08 0.04
CA LEU A 246 -11.57 13.16 0.95
C LEU A 246 -12.93 13.78 0.58
N ASN A 247 -13.16 14.10 -0.69
CA ASN A 247 -14.40 14.73 -1.14
C ASN A 247 -15.61 13.82 -0.91
N ALA A 248 -15.45 12.50 -1.07
CA ALA A 248 -16.53 11.55 -0.79
C ALA A 248 -16.94 11.55 0.69
N ARG A 249 -15.97 11.69 1.61
CA ARG A 249 -16.23 11.83 3.06
C ARG A 249 -16.84 13.19 3.38
N ARG A 250 -16.29 14.29 2.85
CA ARG A 250 -16.83 15.65 3.04
C ARG A 250 -18.28 15.78 2.57
N GLN A 251 -18.62 15.23 1.40
CA GLN A 251 -20.00 15.17 0.92
C GLN A 251 -20.93 14.41 1.86
N ALA A 252 -20.43 13.37 2.53
CA ALA A 252 -21.20 12.65 3.53
C ALA A 252 -21.35 13.45 4.83
N CYS A 253 -20.29 14.14 5.29
CA CYS A 253 -20.36 15.05 6.44
C CYS A 253 -21.41 16.14 6.23
N GLU A 254 -21.42 16.79 5.05
CA GLU A 254 -22.44 17.80 4.70
C GLU A 254 -23.87 17.26 4.80
N GLN A 255 -24.09 16.04 4.31
CA GLN A 255 -25.39 15.37 4.38
C GLN A 255 -25.77 14.99 5.81
N ILE A 256 -24.82 14.47 6.60
CA ILE A 256 -25.03 14.10 8.01
C ILE A 256 -25.36 15.33 8.84
N ASN A 257 -24.58 16.39 8.70
CA ASN A 257 -24.78 17.65 9.41
C ASN A 257 -26.15 18.25 9.09
N LYS A 258 -26.55 18.23 7.81
CA LYS A 258 -27.88 18.71 7.39
C LYS A 258 -29.03 17.84 7.91
N MET A 259 -28.84 16.52 7.98
CA MET A 259 -29.89 15.58 8.38
C MET A 259 -30.09 15.50 9.89
N PHE A 260 -29.00 15.52 10.66
CA PHE A 260 -29.01 15.26 12.10
C PHE A 260 -28.65 16.48 12.95
N GLY A 261 -28.32 17.63 12.32
CA GLY A 261 -27.95 18.85 13.04
C GLY A 261 -26.61 18.75 13.77
N LEU A 262 -25.69 17.95 13.24
CA LEU A 262 -24.34 17.77 13.78
C LEU A 262 -23.34 18.71 13.08
N GLU A 263 -22.12 18.79 13.61
CA GLU A 263 -21.03 19.61 13.08
C GLU A 263 -19.78 18.74 12.83
N ILE A 264 -19.97 17.60 12.16
CA ILE A 264 -18.90 16.66 11.82
C ILE A 264 -18.06 17.23 10.68
N GLU A 265 -16.74 17.15 10.83
CA GLU A 265 -15.78 17.50 9.78
C GLU A 265 -14.79 16.36 9.55
N VAL A 266 -14.19 16.33 8.36
CA VAL A 266 -13.19 15.34 7.99
C VAL A 266 -12.08 15.96 7.16
N ASP A 267 -10.85 15.75 7.62
CA ASP A 267 -9.63 16.23 6.99
C ASP A 267 -8.57 15.12 6.93
N TYR A 268 -7.45 15.40 6.28
CA TYR A 268 -6.23 14.63 6.49
C TYR A 268 -5.61 15.00 7.84
N ARG A 269 -5.01 14.03 8.52
CA ARG A 269 -4.22 14.29 9.74
C ARG A 269 -3.13 15.33 9.50
N GLU A 270 -2.85 16.14 10.53
CA GLU A 270 -1.96 17.31 10.46
C GLU A 270 -0.57 17.02 9.89
N ASP A 271 0.07 15.90 10.25
CA ASP A 271 1.38 15.51 9.69
C ASP A 271 1.39 15.45 8.15
N TYR A 272 0.25 15.12 7.54
CA TYR A 272 0.07 15.09 6.08
C TYR A 272 -0.35 16.43 5.49
N ARG A 273 -0.86 17.36 6.31
CA ARG A 273 -1.22 18.73 5.92
C ARG A 273 0.00 19.65 5.94
N GLU A 274 0.80 19.61 7.00
CA GLU A 274 2.01 20.44 7.13
C GLU A 274 3.01 20.11 6.02
N ALA A 275 3.23 18.83 5.73
CA ALA A 275 4.08 18.38 4.64
C ALA A 275 3.60 18.86 3.25
N ASP A 276 2.29 19.07 3.08
CA ASP A 276 1.70 19.55 1.84
C ASP A 276 1.75 21.09 1.76
N ASP A 277 1.42 21.80 2.84
CA ASP A 277 1.45 23.26 2.90
C ASP A 277 2.89 23.78 2.72
N GLU A 278 3.87 23.15 3.37
CA GLU A 278 5.30 23.42 3.11
C GLU A 278 5.65 23.24 1.62
N LEU A 279 5.09 22.22 0.97
CA LEU A 279 5.36 21.93 -0.43
C LEU A 279 4.74 22.98 -1.36
N MET A 280 3.49 23.37 -1.08
CA MET A 280 2.76 24.37 -1.85
C MET A 280 3.41 25.76 -1.71
N LEU A 281 3.84 26.12 -0.51
CA LEU A 281 4.57 27.37 -0.26
C LEU A 281 5.93 27.38 -0.97
N ALA A 282 6.66 26.27 -0.95
CA ALA A 282 7.94 26.16 -1.64
C ALA A 282 7.82 26.37 -3.16
N GLY A 283 6.74 25.90 -3.79
CA GLY A 283 6.48 26.10 -5.22
C GLY A 283 6.01 27.52 -5.61
N GLN A 284 5.46 28.29 -4.68
CA GLN A 284 5.02 29.67 -4.94
C GLN A 284 6.18 30.68 -4.88
N THR A 285 7.18 30.43 -4.04
CA THR A 285 8.35 31.31 -3.91
C THR A 285 9.29 31.30 -5.13
N GLY A 286 9.09 30.38 -6.09
CA GLY A 286 9.87 30.30 -7.33
C GLY A 286 9.38 31.19 -8.48
N ASP A 287 8.18 31.79 -8.37
CA ASP A 287 7.51 32.48 -9.50
C ASP A 287 7.52 34.02 -9.40
N GLU A 288 8.13 34.61 -8.35
CA GLU A 288 8.29 36.07 -8.20
C GLU A 288 9.49 36.63 -8.99
N GLY A 289 9.65 36.21 -10.24
CA GLY A 289 10.81 36.54 -11.08
C GLY A 289 10.53 36.88 -12.54
N VAL A 290 9.27 37.16 -12.92
CA VAL A 290 8.96 37.64 -14.28
C VAL A 290 8.53 39.10 -14.22
N ASP A 291 9.54 39.96 -14.41
CA ASP A 291 9.43 41.40 -14.62
C ASP A 291 8.33 41.68 -15.67
N THR A 292 7.22 42.25 -15.21
CA THR A 292 6.18 42.75 -16.10
C THR A 292 6.69 44.06 -16.72
N MET A 293 7.48 43.95 -17.79
CA MET A 293 7.73 45.11 -18.64
C MET A 293 6.40 45.52 -19.28
N MET A 294 5.79 46.57 -18.73
CA MET A 294 4.76 47.33 -19.42
C MET A 294 5.34 47.88 -20.72
N VAL A 295 4.97 47.27 -21.86
CA VAL A 295 5.21 47.86 -23.17
C VAL A 295 4.10 48.88 -23.41
N ASP A 296 4.44 50.14 -23.20
CA ASP A 296 3.62 51.32 -23.42
C ASP A 296 3.35 51.48 -24.93
N PHE A 297 2.19 51.01 -25.41
CA PHE A 297 1.74 51.25 -26.79
C PHE A 297 1.04 52.60 -26.88
N ARG A 298 1.82 53.67 -26.96
CA ARG A 298 1.40 54.95 -27.53
C ARG A 298 2.49 55.52 -28.43
N THR A 299 2.05 56.06 -29.57
CA THR A 299 2.77 56.89 -30.57
C THR A 299 3.51 56.14 -31.69
N ASN A 300 2.79 55.80 -32.76
CA ASN A 300 2.81 56.54 -34.04
C ASN A 300 1.65 56.10 -34.94
#